data_AF-A0AW05-F1
#
_entry.id   AF-A0AW05-F1
#
_cell.length_a   1.000
_cell.length_b   1.000
_cell.length_c   1.000
_cell.angle_alpha   90.00
_cell.angle_beta   90.00
_cell.angle_gamma   90.00
#
_symmetry.space_group_name_H-M   'P 1'
#
loop_
_entity.id
_entity.type
_entity.pdbx_description
1 polymer ?
#
loop_
_entity_poly.entity_id
_entity_poly.type
_entity_poly.pdbx_seq_one_letter_code
_entity_poly.pdbx_strand_id
1 'polypeptide(L)'
;MPKVKRSIAILLGVLVCTVSGVGAGAAVGQGLGVFKPDGVSSALGSQAQPMPKPSYSTNVNGQSFGSALMATSPETEPDLIQVQADNGRTGYVLKKHLDDANGATAAKGFRSPEEAIRWQNTEGRANRHIPVFEADGKTVVGTFTIIGSAEQEAIIGQSPGAP
;
A
#
# COMPACT_ATOMS: atom_id res chain seq x y z
N MET A 1 34.12 47.70 22.18
CA MET A 1 33.08 47.01 22.99
C MET A 1 32.80 47.91 24.19
N PRO A 2 31.56 48.28 24.62
CA PRO A 2 30.19 47.78 24.35
C PRO A 2 29.23 48.86 23.75
N LYS A 3 28.36 48.50 22.80
CA LYS A 3 26.90 48.17 22.88
C LYS A 3 25.93 49.33 23.24
N VAL A 4 25.13 49.63 22.21
CA VAL A 4 24.13 50.70 22.02
C VAL A 4 22.92 50.58 22.95
N LYS A 5 22.41 51.74 23.38
CA LYS A 5 21.24 51.93 24.24
C LYS A 5 19.93 51.64 23.49
N ARG A 6 18.98 51.03 24.22
CA ARG A 6 17.61 50.73 23.85
C ARG A 6 16.80 52.01 23.59
N SER A 7 15.97 52.02 22.55
CA SER A 7 14.81 52.92 22.44
C SER A 7 13.60 52.17 21.88
N ILE A 8 12.50 52.30 22.61
CA ILE A 8 11.17 51.70 22.43
C ILE A 8 10.27 52.70 21.71
N ALA A 9 9.45 52.25 20.77
CA ALA A 9 8.18 52.87 20.33
C ALA A 9 7.36 51.74 19.67
N ILE A 10 6.37 51.09 20.31
CA ILE A 10 4.99 51.50 20.68
C ILE A 10 4.08 51.81 19.48
N LEU A 11 3.12 50.89 19.27
CA LEU A 11 1.78 51.01 18.64
C LEU A 11 1.77 51.24 17.11
N LEU A 12 0.89 50.68 16.28
CA LEU A 12 -0.52 50.30 16.42
C LEU A 12 -0.89 49.41 15.20
N GLY A 13 -1.69 48.36 15.37
CA GLY A 13 -2.21 47.59 14.22
C GLY A 13 -2.86 46.27 14.61
N VAL A 14 -3.96 46.32 15.36
CA VAL A 14 -4.83 45.17 15.63
C VAL A 14 -5.59 44.79 14.35
N LEU A 15 -5.55 43.52 13.94
CA LEU A 15 -6.75 42.88 13.41
C LEU A 15 -6.81 41.40 13.84
N VAL A 16 -7.80 41.16 14.68
CA VAL A 16 -8.30 39.91 15.23
C VAL A 16 -8.77 38.98 14.11
N CYS A 17 -8.49 37.67 14.23
CA CYS A 17 -9.50 36.61 14.22
C CYS A 17 -8.84 35.24 14.41
N THR A 18 -8.92 34.75 15.64
CA THR A 18 -8.86 33.32 15.96
C THR A 18 -9.98 32.59 15.23
N VAL A 19 -9.64 31.56 14.45
CA VAL A 19 -10.54 30.41 14.33
C VAL A 19 -9.68 29.16 14.37
N SER A 20 -9.66 28.54 15.55
CA SER A 20 -9.28 27.16 15.72
C SER A 20 -10.22 26.30 14.85
N GLY A 21 -9.65 25.58 13.90
CA GLY A 21 -10.38 24.62 13.08
C GLY A 21 -9.47 23.43 12.80
N VAL A 22 -9.29 22.57 13.80
CA VAL A 22 -8.89 21.18 13.55
C VAL A 22 -10.09 20.52 12.88
N GLY A 23 -9.95 20.21 11.58
CA GLY A 23 -10.95 19.48 10.81
C GLY A 23 -10.22 18.43 9.96
N ALA A 24 -10.40 17.17 10.34
CA ALA A 24 -9.85 16.00 9.67
C ALA A 24 -10.59 15.66 8.36
N GLY A 25 -9.87 15.01 7.42
CA GLY A 25 -10.41 14.29 6.24
C GLY A 25 -10.49 15.13 4.95
N ALA A 26 -10.21 14.66 3.73
CA ALA A 26 -9.86 13.34 3.19
C ALA A 26 -8.94 13.55 1.96
N ALA A 27 -8.03 12.61 1.70
CA ALA A 27 -7.18 12.64 0.51
C ALA A 27 -7.95 12.12 -0.71
N VAL A 28 -8.11 12.95 -1.74
CA VAL A 28 -8.68 12.53 -3.03
C VAL A 28 -7.59 12.72 -4.10
N GLY A 29 -7.02 11.61 -4.56
CA GLY A 29 -6.03 11.59 -5.64
C GLY A 29 -6.70 11.77 -7.01
N GLN A 30 -6.08 12.59 -7.87
CA GLN A 30 -6.55 12.83 -9.23
C GLN A 30 -6.07 11.69 -10.15
N GLY A 31 -7.02 10.95 -10.71
CA GLY A 31 -6.76 9.98 -11.78
C GLY A 31 -7.78 8.85 -11.73
N LEU A 32 -8.66 8.80 -12.74
CA LEU A 32 -9.81 7.89 -12.92
C LEU A 32 -11.10 8.33 -12.22
N GLY A 33 -11.83 9.29 -12.82
CA GLY A 33 -13.29 9.39 -12.76
C GLY A 33 -14.04 9.09 -11.44
N VAL A 34 -13.46 9.31 -10.26
CA VAL A 34 -14.14 9.08 -8.99
C VAL A 34 -15.10 10.23 -8.79
N PHE A 35 -16.39 9.90 -8.70
CA PHE A 35 -17.50 10.77 -8.33
C PHE A 35 -17.04 11.86 -7.36
N LYS A 36 -17.01 13.11 -7.85
CA LYS A 36 -16.89 14.29 -6.99
C LYS A 36 -18.23 14.36 -6.24
N PRO A 37 -18.29 14.18 -4.90
CA PRO A 37 -19.53 14.48 -4.22
C PRO A 37 -19.83 15.96 -4.45
N ASP A 38 -21.05 16.27 -4.89
CA ASP A 38 -21.47 17.65 -5.10
C ASP A 38 -21.24 18.43 -3.80
N GLY A 39 -20.32 19.41 -3.83
CA GLY A 39 -20.02 20.30 -2.70
C GLY A 39 -18.57 20.34 -2.21
N VAL A 40 -17.67 19.44 -2.64
CA VAL A 40 -16.23 19.53 -2.30
C VAL A 40 -15.42 20.23 -3.40
N SER A 41 -15.18 21.53 -3.20
CA SER A 41 -14.20 22.30 -3.98
C SER A 41 -12.83 22.24 -3.31
N SER A 42 -11.83 21.68 -4.00
CA SER A 42 -10.44 21.93 -3.65
C SER A 42 -10.14 23.42 -3.85
N ALA A 43 -9.41 24.04 -2.91
CA ALA A 43 -9.00 25.43 -3.07
C ALA A 43 -8.25 25.60 -4.40
N LEU A 44 -8.55 26.68 -5.13
CA LEU A 44 -7.93 27.02 -6.39
C LEU A 44 -6.41 27.07 -6.19
N GLY A 45 -5.67 26.14 -6.79
CA GLY A 45 -4.20 26.03 -6.65
C GLY A 45 -3.69 24.91 -5.73
N SER A 46 -4.57 24.09 -5.14
CA SER A 46 -4.15 22.89 -4.39
C SER A 46 -3.60 21.81 -5.35
N GLN A 47 -2.29 21.84 -5.60
CA GLN A 47 -1.58 20.79 -6.33
C GLN A 47 -1.18 19.68 -5.35
N ALA A 48 -1.66 18.45 -5.58
CA ALA A 48 -1.13 17.30 -4.86
C ALA A 48 0.35 17.13 -5.22
N GLN A 49 1.24 17.16 -4.22
CA GLN A 49 2.65 16.83 -4.45
C GLN A 49 2.78 15.31 -4.54
N PRO A 50 3.40 14.75 -5.59
CA PRO A 50 3.64 13.32 -5.68
C PRO A 50 4.52 12.88 -4.51
N MET A 51 4.17 11.75 -3.89
CA MET A 51 5.05 11.13 -2.89
C MET A 51 6.38 10.76 -3.55
N PRO A 52 7.52 10.91 -2.85
CA PRO A 52 8.80 10.46 -3.36
C PRO A 52 8.75 8.98 -3.74
N LYS A 53 9.30 8.62 -4.90
CA LYS A 53 9.42 7.21 -5.30
C LYS A 53 10.29 6.47 -4.28
N PRO A 54 9.89 5.28 -3.82
CA PRO A 54 10.73 4.46 -2.96
C PRO A 54 12.05 4.09 -3.62
N SER A 55 13.09 3.95 -2.80
CA SER A 55 14.41 3.47 -3.20
C SER A 55 14.66 2.10 -2.59
N TYR A 56 14.94 1.12 -3.44
CA TYR A 56 15.26 -0.26 -3.04
C TYR A 56 16.69 -0.60 -3.44
N SER A 57 17.33 -1.47 -2.65
CA SER A 57 18.56 -2.12 -3.08
C SER A 57 18.27 -3.14 -4.19
N THR A 58 19.28 -3.41 -5.02
CA THR A 58 19.22 -4.41 -6.08
C THR A 58 20.20 -5.54 -5.84
N ASN A 59 19.81 -6.75 -6.21
CA ASN A 59 20.69 -7.92 -6.13
C ASN A 59 21.56 -8.08 -7.40
N VAL A 60 22.40 -9.11 -7.43
CA VAL A 60 23.31 -9.41 -8.55
C VAL A 60 22.59 -9.72 -9.88
N ASN A 61 21.31 -10.06 -9.83
CA ASN A 61 20.48 -10.29 -11.02
C ASN A 61 19.71 -9.03 -11.44
N GLY A 62 19.95 -7.89 -10.79
CA GLY A 62 19.27 -6.62 -11.06
C GLY A 62 17.85 -6.51 -10.48
N GLN A 63 17.42 -7.46 -9.64
CA GLN A 63 16.10 -7.43 -9.02
C GLN A 63 16.11 -6.51 -7.80
N SER A 64 15.10 -5.65 -7.69
CA SER A 64 14.88 -4.83 -6.50
C SER A 64 14.30 -5.67 -5.36
N PHE A 65 14.75 -5.42 -4.11
CA PHE A 65 14.24 -6.14 -2.94
C PHE A 65 13.97 -5.21 -1.77
N GLY A 66 12.91 -5.49 -1.01
CA GLY A 66 12.54 -4.70 0.16
C GLY A 66 11.10 -4.93 0.63
N SER A 67 10.66 -4.10 1.57
CA SER A 67 9.28 -4.13 2.07
C SER A 67 8.34 -3.39 1.12
N ALA A 68 7.20 -4.01 0.80
CA ALA A 68 6.12 -3.35 0.06
C ALA A 68 5.52 -2.14 0.82
N LEU A 69 5.78 -2.01 2.13
CA LEU A 69 5.38 -0.83 2.92
C LEU A 69 6.04 0.48 2.45
N MET A 70 7.16 0.39 1.73
CA MET A 70 7.80 1.56 1.12
C MET A 70 7.12 1.97 -0.21
N ALA A 71 6.35 1.07 -0.81
CA ALA A 71 5.68 1.33 -2.08
C ALA A 71 4.57 2.38 -1.92
N THR A 72 4.51 3.31 -2.87
CA THR A 72 3.45 4.32 -2.97
C THR A 72 2.25 3.82 -3.77
N SER A 73 2.46 2.76 -4.57
CA SER A 73 1.48 2.07 -5.40
C SER A 73 1.99 0.66 -5.78
N PRO A 74 1.13 -0.26 -6.23
CA PRO A 74 1.54 -1.63 -6.62
C PRO A 74 2.65 -1.69 -7.69
N GLU A 75 2.73 -0.67 -8.55
CA GLU A 75 3.72 -0.55 -9.62
C GLU A 75 5.10 -0.13 -9.10
N THR A 76 5.16 0.38 -7.86
CA THR A 76 6.38 0.82 -7.18
C THR A 76 6.85 -0.16 -6.10
N GLU A 77 6.24 -1.33 -6.04
CA GLU A 77 6.72 -2.44 -5.21
C GLU A 77 8.01 -3.04 -5.76
N PRO A 78 8.88 -3.62 -4.91
CA PRO A 78 10.08 -4.29 -5.36
C PRO A 78 9.75 -5.62 -6.06
N ASP A 79 10.68 -6.13 -6.86
CA ASP A 79 10.56 -7.44 -7.52
C ASP A 79 10.53 -8.59 -6.51
N LEU A 80 11.23 -8.42 -5.39
CA LEU A 80 11.34 -9.31 -4.24
C LEU A 80 10.75 -8.62 -3.00
N ILE A 81 9.57 -9.05 -2.58
CA ILE A 81 8.80 -8.46 -1.49
C ILE A 81 9.10 -9.21 -0.19
N GLN A 82 9.50 -8.47 0.84
CA GLN A 82 9.83 -9.00 2.15
C GLN A 82 8.61 -9.65 2.83
N VAL A 83 8.79 -10.85 3.36
CA VAL A 83 7.79 -11.60 4.13
C VAL A 83 8.43 -12.32 5.32
N GLN A 84 7.60 -12.80 6.24
CA GLN A 84 7.97 -13.86 7.17
C GLN A 84 7.40 -15.19 6.65
N ALA A 85 8.26 -16.18 6.45
CA ALA A 85 7.88 -17.52 6.04
C ALA A 85 7.15 -18.27 7.15
N ASP A 86 6.46 -19.35 6.79
CA ASP A 86 5.71 -20.24 7.70
C ASP A 86 6.61 -20.86 8.78
N ASN A 87 7.92 -20.94 8.53
CA ASN A 87 8.93 -21.39 9.49
C ASN A 87 9.51 -20.27 10.38
N GLY A 88 8.95 -19.06 10.33
CA GLY A 88 9.36 -17.89 11.10
C GLY A 88 10.58 -17.13 10.54
N ARG A 89 11.21 -17.61 9.46
CA ARG A 89 12.35 -16.92 8.84
C ARG A 89 11.89 -15.76 7.99
N THR A 90 12.53 -14.61 8.14
CA THR A 90 12.36 -13.48 7.22
C THR A 90 13.07 -13.76 5.90
N GLY A 91 12.42 -13.47 4.79
CA GLY A 91 13.00 -13.56 3.44
C GLY A 91 12.15 -12.78 2.45
N TYR A 92 12.20 -13.14 1.18
CA TYR A 92 11.54 -12.42 0.09
C TYR A 92 10.79 -13.34 -0.84
N VAL A 93 9.58 -12.97 -1.24
CA VAL A 93 8.84 -13.65 -2.31
C VAL A 93 8.90 -12.84 -3.59
N LEU A 94 8.83 -13.51 -4.74
CA LEU A 94 8.72 -12.83 -6.01
C LEU A 94 7.34 -12.18 -6.14
N LYS A 95 7.29 -10.88 -6.48
CA LYS A 95 6.05 -10.15 -6.72
C LYS A 95 5.13 -10.86 -7.71
N LYS A 96 5.68 -11.40 -8.80
CA LYS A 96 4.90 -12.16 -9.78
C LYS A 96 4.16 -13.36 -9.17
N HIS A 97 4.75 -14.06 -8.20
CA HIS A 97 4.09 -15.19 -7.56
C HIS A 97 2.95 -14.74 -6.65
N LEU A 98 3.08 -13.57 -6.01
CA LEU A 98 1.98 -12.95 -5.27
C LEU A 98 0.85 -12.50 -6.21
N ASP A 99 1.19 -11.84 -7.31
CA ASP A 99 0.23 -11.38 -8.32
C ASP A 99 -0.53 -12.56 -8.98
N ASP A 100 0.13 -13.69 -9.17
CA ASP A 100 -0.50 -14.91 -9.67
C ASP A 100 -1.43 -15.54 -8.62
N ALA A 101 -0.99 -15.57 -7.37
CA ALA A 101 -1.73 -16.19 -6.27
C ALA A 101 -2.98 -15.39 -5.87
N ASN A 102 -2.93 -14.06 -5.93
CA ASN A 102 -4.05 -13.18 -5.59
C ASN A 102 -4.97 -12.86 -6.79
N GLY A 103 -4.63 -13.36 -7.99
CA GLY A 103 -5.42 -13.16 -9.20
C GLY A 103 -5.18 -11.84 -9.93
N ALA A 104 -4.26 -10.98 -9.48
CA ALA A 104 -3.91 -9.74 -10.17
C ALA A 104 -3.37 -9.99 -11.58
N THR A 105 -2.65 -11.10 -11.80
CA THR A 105 -2.23 -11.49 -13.15
C THR A 105 -3.44 -11.88 -14.02
N ALA A 106 -4.35 -12.70 -13.50
CA ALA A 106 -5.54 -13.15 -14.22
C ALA A 106 -6.49 -11.99 -14.53
N ALA A 107 -6.62 -11.04 -13.61
CA ALA A 107 -7.50 -9.87 -13.71
C ALA A 107 -7.21 -9.01 -14.94
N LYS A 108 -5.96 -8.96 -15.41
CA LYS A 108 -5.57 -8.25 -16.64
C LYS A 108 -6.26 -8.80 -17.89
N GLY A 109 -6.69 -10.06 -17.87
CA GLY A 109 -7.33 -10.75 -18.99
C GLY A 109 -8.85 -10.84 -18.90
N PHE A 110 -9.46 -10.49 -17.76
CA PHE A 110 -10.91 -10.60 -17.59
C PHE A 110 -11.64 -9.57 -18.45
N ARG A 111 -12.66 -10.04 -19.18
CA ARG A 111 -13.51 -9.20 -20.04
C ARG A 111 -14.90 -8.97 -19.47
N SER A 112 -15.23 -9.64 -18.36
CA SER A 112 -16.51 -9.44 -17.68
C SER A 112 -16.43 -9.79 -16.18
N PRO A 113 -17.34 -9.27 -15.35
CA PRO A 113 -17.44 -9.64 -13.94
C PRO A 113 -17.62 -11.15 -13.72
N GLU A 114 -18.34 -11.83 -14.62
CA GLU A 114 -18.56 -13.28 -14.54
C GLU A 114 -17.25 -14.06 -14.65
N GLU A 115 -16.25 -13.57 -15.40
CA GLU A 115 -14.94 -14.22 -15.47
C GLU A 115 -14.19 -14.11 -14.14
N ALA A 116 -14.28 -12.96 -13.48
CA ALA A 116 -13.70 -12.76 -12.16
C ALA A 116 -14.36 -13.67 -11.11
N ILE A 117 -15.70 -13.80 -11.15
CA ILE A 117 -16.44 -14.72 -10.27
C ILE A 117 -16.02 -16.18 -10.53
N ARG A 118 -15.88 -16.60 -11.79
CA ARG A 118 -15.40 -17.95 -12.12
C ARG A 118 -14.01 -18.19 -11.53
N TRP A 119 -13.08 -17.26 -11.71
CA TRP A 119 -11.73 -17.37 -11.16
C TRP A 119 -11.75 -17.48 -9.63
N GLN A 120 -12.55 -16.64 -8.95
CA GLN A 120 -12.69 -16.67 -7.49
C GLN A 120 -13.23 -18.04 -7.01
N ASN A 121 -14.21 -18.59 -7.72
CA ASN A 121 -14.87 -19.84 -7.38
C ASN A 121 -14.06 -21.09 -7.75
N THR A 122 -13.00 -20.97 -8.56
CA THR A 122 -12.14 -22.10 -8.93
C THR A 122 -10.73 -21.91 -8.39
N GLU A 123 -9.99 -20.96 -8.95
CA GLU A 123 -8.56 -20.74 -8.70
C GLU A 123 -8.30 -20.08 -7.34
N GLY A 124 -9.22 -19.22 -6.89
CA GLY A 124 -9.12 -18.50 -5.61
C GLY A 124 -9.48 -19.34 -4.38
N ARG A 125 -10.02 -20.56 -4.57
CA ARG A 125 -10.47 -21.42 -3.46
C ARG A 125 -9.32 -22.15 -2.76
N ALA A 126 -8.28 -22.52 -3.49
CA ALA A 126 -7.18 -23.35 -2.98
C ALA A 126 -6.06 -22.51 -2.38
N ASN A 127 -5.37 -23.07 -1.38
CA ASN A 127 -4.17 -22.46 -0.82
C ASN A 127 -3.05 -22.38 -1.86
N ARG A 128 -2.24 -21.32 -1.76
CA ARG A 128 -1.07 -21.12 -2.61
C ARG A 128 0.17 -21.09 -1.73
N HIS A 129 1.15 -21.94 -2.06
CA HIS A 129 2.43 -22.02 -1.39
C HIS A 129 3.49 -21.32 -2.22
N ILE A 130 4.00 -20.21 -1.73
CA ILE A 130 4.96 -19.37 -2.44
C ILE A 130 6.36 -19.60 -1.85
N PRO A 131 7.38 -19.92 -2.67
CA PRO A 131 8.74 -20.05 -2.16
C PRO A 131 9.25 -18.70 -1.64
N VAL A 132 9.87 -18.72 -0.46
CA VAL A 132 10.54 -17.58 0.14
C VAL A 132 12.04 -17.72 -0.12
N PHE A 133 12.66 -16.67 -0.63
CA PHE A 133 14.06 -16.60 -1.03
C PHE A 133 14.89 -15.70 -0.09
N GLU A 134 16.21 -15.86 -0.11
CA GLU A 134 17.15 -14.83 0.32
C GLU A 134 17.12 -13.62 -0.63
N ALA A 135 17.82 -12.54 -0.28
CA ALA A 135 17.92 -11.33 -1.11
C ALA A 135 18.53 -11.58 -2.51
N ASP A 136 19.23 -12.70 -2.70
CA ASP A 136 19.77 -13.14 -4.00
C ASP A 136 18.69 -13.56 -5.02
N GLY A 137 17.44 -13.74 -4.59
CA GLY A 137 16.31 -14.17 -5.41
C GLY A 137 16.39 -15.61 -5.92
N LYS A 138 17.30 -16.43 -5.37
CA LYS A 138 17.58 -17.81 -5.82
C LYS A 138 17.57 -18.82 -4.69
N THR A 139 18.15 -18.48 -3.53
CA THR A 139 18.27 -19.41 -2.41
C THR A 139 16.96 -19.50 -1.65
N VAL A 140 16.30 -20.67 -1.66
CA VAL A 140 15.03 -20.88 -0.97
C VAL A 140 15.26 -21.12 0.53
N VAL A 141 14.52 -20.38 1.36
CA VAL A 141 14.64 -20.39 2.84
C VAL A 141 13.37 -20.85 3.56
N GLY A 142 12.25 -20.96 2.84
CA GLY A 142 10.98 -21.39 3.39
C GLY A 142 9.85 -21.26 2.38
N THR A 143 8.63 -21.33 2.92
CA THR A 143 7.38 -21.20 2.17
C THR A 143 6.53 -20.15 2.85
N PHE A 144 5.78 -19.39 2.06
CA PHE A 144 4.78 -18.44 2.52
C PHE A 144 3.43 -18.89 1.98
N THR A 145 2.49 -19.20 2.88
CA THR A 145 1.18 -19.71 2.50
C THR A 145 0.14 -18.60 2.41
N ILE A 146 -0.52 -18.50 1.25
CA ILE A 146 -1.73 -17.70 1.07
C ILE A 146 -2.92 -18.64 1.18
N ILE A 147 -3.76 -18.39 2.18
CA ILE A 147 -4.95 -19.20 2.46
C ILE A 147 -6.02 -18.87 1.43
N GLY A 148 -6.51 -19.89 0.73
CA GLY A 148 -7.59 -19.78 -0.26
C GLY A 148 -8.97 -19.68 0.40
N SER A 149 -9.98 -19.25 -0.35
CA SER A 149 -11.30 -18.97 0.22
C SER A 149 -11.99 -20.18 0.85
N ALA A 150 -11.70 -21.40 0.39
CA ALA A 150 -12.30 -22.60 0.98
C ALA A 150 -11.86 -22.83 2.44
N GLU A 151 -10.59 -22.59 2.75
CA GLU A 151 -10.10 -22.70 4.13
C GLU A 151 -10.49 -21.47 4.96
N GLN A 152 -10.52 -20.28 4.35
CA GLN A 152 -11.05 -19.08 5.03
C GLN A 152 -12.51 -19.29 5.47
N GLU A 153 -13.37 -19.84 4.61
CA GLU A 153 -14.75 -20.21 4.92
C GLU A 153 -14.81 -21.19 6.11
N ALA A 154 -13.93 -22.21 6.12
CA ALA A 154 -13.87 -23.20 7.20
C ALA A 154 -13.41 -22.60 8.53
N ILE A 155 -12.48 -21.64 8.51
CA ILE A 155 -12.00 -20.93 9.70
C ILE A 155 -13.10 -19.99 10.23
N ILE A 156 -13.74 -19.22 9.37
CA ILE A 156 -14.78 -18.25 9.74
C ILE A 156 -16.04 -18.98 10.22
N GLY A 157 -16.43 -20.07 9.58
CA GLY A 157 -17.60 -20.89 9.93
C GLY A 157 -17.46 -21.64 11.27
N GLN A 158 -16.25 -21.72 11.83
CA GLN A 158 -16.00 -22.27 13.17
C GLN A 158 -16.00 -21.20 14.28
N SER A 159 -16.28 -19.93 13.94
CA SER A 159 -16.45 -18.88 14.95
C SER A 159 -17.73 -19.11 15.76
N PRO A 160 -17.66 -19.23 17.10
CA PRO A 160 -18.84 -19.42 17.94
C PRO A 160 -19.66 -18.13 17.94
N GLY A 161 -20.66 -18.04 17.06
CA GLY A 161 -21.56 -16.89 16.99
C GLY A 161 -22.05 -16.45 15.61
N ALA A 162 -21.79 -17.19 14.53
CA ALA A 162 -22.57 -17.00 13.30
C ALA A 162 -24.01 -17.52 13.53
N PRO A 163 -25.05 -16.81 13.05
CA PRO A 163 -26.46 -17.07 13.41
C PRO A 163 -26.96 -18.45 13.02
#